data_AF-A0A191ZX59-F1
#
_entry.id   AF-A0A191ZX59-F1
#
_cell.length_a   1.000
_cell.length_b   1.000
_cell.length_c   1.000
_cell.angle_alpha   90.00
_cell.angle_beta   90.00
_cell.angle_gamma   90.00
#
_symmetry.space_group_name_H-M   'P 1'
#
loop_
_entity.id
_entity.type
_entity.pdbx_description
1 polymer ?
#
loop_
_entity_poly.entity_id
_entity_poly.type
_entity_poly.pdbx_seq_one_letter_code
_entity_poly.pdbx_strand_id
1 'polypeptide(L)' 'MQAMQSSAPARPWWREPWPWLLMAGPFVAMIGCGVTIWLAVSHPDPVIHDNVVRRGLVVEKPVSVPAHAAHGEVQ' A
#
# COMPACT_ATOMS: atom_id res chain seq x y z
N MET A 1 -5.01 32.52 -52.08
CA MET A 1 -3.91 33.14 -51.32
C MET A 1 -4.38 33.26 -49.88
N GLN A 2 -4.02 32.30 -49.02
CA GLN A 2 -4.35 32.33 -47.60
C GLN A 2 -3.47 33.38 -46.92
N ALA A 3 -3.94 34.62 -46.88
CA ALA A 3 -3.41 35.62 -45.97
C ALA A 3 -4.27 35.60 -44.70
N MET A 4 -3.62 35.75 -43.55
CA MET A 4 -4.18 35.85 -42.20
C MET A 4 -4.15 34.55 -41.36
N GLN A 5 -2.94 34.08 -41.06
CA GLN A 5 -2.65 33.64 -39.69
C GLN A 5 -1.96 34.80 -38.98
N SER A 6 -2.73 35.79 -38.55
CA SER A 6 -2.28 36.79 -37.57
C SER A 6 -2.20 36.09 -36.21
N SER A 7 -1.01 35.60 -35.87
CA SER A 7 -0.71 35.08 -34.54
C SER A 7 -0.82 36.24 -33.54
N ALA A 8 -1.99 36.39 -32.93
CA ALA A 8 -2.17 37.25 -31.76
C ALA A 8 -1.11 36.87 -30.71
N PRO A 9 -0.53 37.83 -29.97
CA PRO A 9 0.50 37.52 -28.98
C PRO A 9 -0.05 36.47 -28.02
N ALA A 10 0.47 35.25 -28.12
CA ALA A 10 0.02 34.11 -27.35
C ALA A 10 0.17 34.47 -25.88
N ARG A 11 -0.96 34.72 -25.21
CA ARG A 11 -0.95 34.97 -23.78
C ARG A 11 -0.24 33.77 -23.12
N PRO A 12 0.66 34.03 -22.16
CA PRO A 12 1.44 32.97 -21.55
C PRO A 12 0.51 31.95 -20.89
N TRP A 13 0.47 30.75 -21.46
CA TRP A 13 -0.42 29.64 -21.13
C TRP A 13 -0.33 29.20 -19.66
N TRP A 14 0.78 29.48 -18.98
CA TRP A 14 0.98 29.21 -17.56
C TRP A 14 0.18 30.14 -16.62
N ARG A 15 -0.46 31.19 -17.14
CA ARG A 15 -1.30 32.11 -16.35
C ARG A 15 -2.76 31.67 -16.25
N GLU A 16 -3.23 30.81 -17.14
CA GLU A 16 -4.57 30.24 -17.02
C GLU A 16 -4.58 29.08 -16.01
N PRO A 17 -5.65 28.91 -15.20
CA PRO A 17 -5.74 27.85 -14.19
C PRO A 17 -5.95 26.45 -14.79
N TRP A 18 -6.35 26.36 -16.07
CA TRP A 18 -6.69 25.10 -16.75
C TRP A 18 -5.51 24.11 -16.86
N PRO A 19 -4.31 24.52 -17.33
CA PRO A 19 -3.13 23.65 -17.35
C PRO A 19 -2.71 23.13 -15.97
N TRP A 20 -2.84 23.95 -14.94
CA TRP A 20 -2.53 23.56 -13.56
C TRP A 20 -3.50 22.48 -13.05
N LEU A 21 -4.79 22.59 -13.36
CA LEU A 21 -5.77 21.56 -13.01
C LEU A 21 -5.50 20.23 -13.72
N LEU A 22 -5.11 20.26 -15.00
CA LEU A 22 -4.71 19.06 -15.75
C LEU A 22 -3.43 18.41 -15.19
N MET A 23 -2.44 19.23 -14.81
CA MET A 23 -1.19 18.74 -14.21
C MET A 23 -1.35 18.27 -12.76
N ALA A 24 -2.39 18.72 -12.04
CA ALA A 24 -2.62 18.34 -10.65
C ALA A 24 -2.87 16.83 -10.49
N GLY A 25 -3.55 16.17 -11.42
CA GLY A 25 -3.80 14.72 -11.37
C GLY A 25 -2.52 13.88 -11.24
N PRO A 26 -1.60 13.92 -12.22
CA PRO A 26 -0.35 13.18 -12.14
C PRO A 26 0.58 13.67 -11.02
N PHE A 27 0.56 14.97 -10.71
CA PHE A 27 1.37 15.52 -9.61
C PHE A 27 0.94 14.96 -8.24
N VAL A 28 -0.37 14.92 -7.99
CA VAL A 28 -0.94 14.32 -6.77
C VAL A 28 -0.66 12.82 -6.72
N ALA A 29 -0.72 12.10 -7.85
CA ALA A 29 -0.37 10.68 -7.90
C ALA A 29 1.10 10.42 -7.52
N MET A 30 2.03 11.22 -8.02
CA MET A 30 3.45 11.14 -7.67
C MET A 30 3.68 11.40 -6.17
N ILE A 31 3.04 12.43 -5.62
CA ILE A 31 3.11 12.75 -4.19
C ILE A 31 2.51 11.61 -3.36
N GLY A 32 1.32 11.12 -3.71
CA GLY A 32 0.66 10.02 -3.01
C GLY A 32 1.52 8.76 -2.97
N CYS A 33 2.10 8.38 -4.11
CA CYS A 33 3.02 7.24 -4.20
C CYS A 33 4.25 7.45 -3.29
N GLY A 34 4.87 8.63 -3.35
CA GLY A 34 6.02 8.96 -2.51
C GLY A 34 5.69 8.91 -1.02
N VAL A 35 4.53 9.44 -0.61
CA VAL A 35 4.06 9.43 0.78
C VAL A 35 3.79 8.00 1.26
N THR A 36 3.13 7.16 0.45
CA THR A 36 2.89 5.75 0.81
C THR A 36 4.19 4.98 1.01
N ILE A 37 5.16 5.15 0.10
CA ILE A 37 6.48 4.51 0.23
C ILE A 37 7.20 5.04 1.47
N TRP A 38 7.19 6.36 1.67
CA TRP A 38 7.83 6.97 2.83
C TRP A 38 7.23 6.50 4.15
N LEU A 39 5.90 6.37 4.23
CA LEU A 39 5.20 5.82 5.38
C LEU A 39 5.59 4.35 5.61
N ALA A 40 5.61 3.53 4.55
CA ALA A 40 5.97 2.12 4.65
C ALA A 40 7.42 1.90 5.11
N VAL A 41 8.35 2.77 4.69
CA VAL A 41 9.75 2.71 5.11
C VAL A 41 9.94 3.27 6.52
N SER A 42 9.24 4.36 6.86
CA SER A 42 9.42 5.04 8.16
C SER A 42 8.68 4.35 9.30
N HIS A 43 7.56 3.70 9.01
CA HIS A 43 6.78 2.88 9.94
C HIS A 43 6.74 1.47 9.39
N PRO A 44 7.81 0.67 9.55
CA PRO A 44 7.70 -0.76 9.35
C PRO A 44 6.60 -1.23 10.29
N ASP A 45 5.44 -1.57 9.73
CA ASP A 45 4.33 -2.19 10.45
C ASP A 45 4.98 -3.34 11.24
N PRO A 46 5.01 -3.27 12.59
CA PRO A 46 5.66 -4.29 13.37
C PRO A 46 5.03 -5.60 12.95
N VAL A 47 5.81 -6.44 12.26
CA VAL A 47 5.43 -7.79 11.89
C VAL A 47 4.70 -8.37 13.08
N ILE A 48 3.37 -8.54 12.98
CA ILE A 48 2.63 -9.25 14.00
C ILE A 48 3.35 -10.59 14.09
N HIS A 49 4.10 -10.74 15.18
CA HIS A 49 4.92 -11.88 15.51
C HIS A 49 4.04 -13.06 15.94
N ASP A 50 2.86 -13.19 15.35
CA ASP A 50 2.00 -14.31 15.63
C ASP A 50 2.14 -15.25 14.45
N ASN A 51 3.18 -16.09 14.56
CA ASN A 51 3.10 -17.54 14.40
C ASN A 51 2.54 -18.11 13.07
N VAL A 52 2.29 -17.29 12.07
CA VAL A 52 1.92 -17.70 10.71
C VAL A 52 3.17 -17.79 9.85
N VAL A 53 4.17 -18.52 10.34
CA VAL A 53 4.90 -19.39 9.42
C VAL A 53 3.85 -20.40 8.99
N ARG A 54 3.11 -20.09 7.91
CA ARG A 54 2.43 -21.10 7.11
C ARG A 54 3.51 -21.99 6.55
N ARG A 55 3.98 -22.88 7.40
CA ARG A 55 4.68 -24.05 6.99
C ARG A 55 3.67 -24.80 6.14
N GLY A 56 4.01 -25.03 4.88
CA GLY A 56 3.42 -26.13 4.11
C GLY A 56 3.69 -27.52 4.74
N LEU A 57 3.87 -27.61 6.07
CA LEU A 57 3.96 -28.80 6.89
C LEU A 57 3.24 -28.49 8.20
N VAL A 58 1.97 -28.90 8.24
CA VAL A 58 1.26 -29.39 9.43
C VAL A 58 1.26 -28.46 10.65
N VAL A 59 0.12 -27.80 10.88
CA VAL A 59 -0.27 -27.30 12.20
C VAL A 59 -0.69 -28.51 13.03
N GLU A 60 0.28 -29.18 13.66
CA GLU A 60 -0.01 -30.18 14.68
C GLU A 60 -0.45 -29.42 15.94
N LYS A 61 -1.77 -29.39 16.16
CA LYS A 61 -2.34 -29.16 17.49
C LYS A 61 -1.79 -30.29 18.35
N PRO A 62 -0.97 -30.04 19.41
CA PRO A 62 -0.78 -31.07 20.40
C PRO A 62 -2.18 -31.33 20.95
N VAL A 63 -2.73 -32.48 20.61
CA VAL A 63 -3.88 -33.01 21.32
C VAL A 63 -3.43 -33.04 22.78
N SER A 64 -4.00 -32.15 23.57
CA SER A 64 -3.91 -32.23 25.01
C SER A 64 -4.63 -33.53 25.36
N VAL A 65 -3.91 -34.65 25.33
CA VAL A 65 -4.35 -35.85 26.02
C VAL A 65 -4.53 -35.38 27.45
N PRO A 66 -5.76 -35.32 27.98
CA PRO A 66 -5.93 -34.98 29.37
C PRO A 66 -5.15 -36.03 30.15
N ALA A 67 -4.14 -35.59 30.91
CA ALA A 67 -3.34 -36.43 31.81
C ALA A 67 -4.19 -37.07 32.94
N HIS A 68 -5.51 -37.08 32.79
CA HIS A 68 -6.47 -37.62 33.73
C HIS A 68 -6.89 -39.07 33.40
N ALA A 69 -6.39 -39.66 32.31
CA ALA A 69 -6.69 -41.04 31.92
C ALA A 69 -5.58 -42.07 32.28
N ALA A 70 -4.46 -41.65 32.89
CA ALA A 70 -3.32 -42.52 33.17
C ALA A 70 -3.01 -42.71 34.68
N HIS A 71 -3.91 -42.29 35.57
CA HIS A 71 -3.76 -42.48 37.01
C HIS A 71 -5.11 -42.89 37.62
N GLY A 72 -5.48 -44.17 37.49
CA GLY A 72 -6.73 -44.68 38.08
C GLY A 72 -7.07 -46.16 37.90
N GLU A 73 -6.26 -46.97 37.19
CA GLU A 73 -6.50 -48.42 37.04
C GLU A 73 -5.47 -49.31 37.75
N VAL A 74 -4.98 -48.89 38.92
CA VAL A 74 -4.30 -49.83 39.83
C VAL A 74 -4.64 -49.50 41.28
N GLN A 75 -5.81 -49.95 41.74
CA GLN A 75 -6.02 -50.70 43.00
C GLN A 75 -7.51 -50.97 43.24
#